data_AF-A0A831T736-F1
#
_entry.id   AF-A0A831T736-F1
#
_cell.length_a   1.000
_cell.length_b   1.000
_cell.length_c   1.000
_cell.angle_alpha   90.00
_cell.angle_beta   90.00
_cell.angle_gamma   90.00
#
_symmetry.space_group_name_H-M   'P 1'
#
loop_
_entity.id
_entity.type
_entity.pdbx_description
1 polymer ?
#
loop_
_entity_poly.entity_id
_entity_poly.type
_entity_poly.pdbx_seq_one_letter_code
_entity_poly.pdbx_strand_id
1 'polypeptide(L)'
;MNRLILHSLAGSLVLLTLASGPILADEKGNLLDDVAKREQIAAAALDAELREALAQAEKLKATDPARATEILQNALRKLEGVTPLSIAQTASYRVTIKDRLAAIASGRARTEAAEEQKRAAELDRRISQLQAAREKDASLQRELDIVKHLRSEGKLAEASRLADELARKHPTNVSTAQQQQTTAIGDRVREAYKLPGEKAVASNAALNDVDRSAIPPVGDITYPSREKWEKITRERKKYLEIPMTEKEREIVNALNTVIPTATDLRDISFEKFLEDMQKELGQPILVNKGALKDLDISYERTFSVSLPKQVTRRSLLRTALAELGLTYVIRNEIIEVMDVERAKNCMTVRVIPVDDLLAFGNPLPGSSGNANASGKSGVELLIDLIQDQIEPLSWQKYNGPGSITYYAPQRTLIIRNSAEVINMVGGRSR
;
A
#
# COMPACT_ATOMS: atom_id res chain seq x y z
N MET A 1 70.43 -28.50 11.29
CA MET A 1 70.78 -27.11 10.92
C MET A 1 70.11 -26.20 11.92
N ASN A 2 70.72 -25.36 12.76
CA ASN A 2 72.11 -24.94 12.99
C ASN A 2 72.13 -24.44 14.46
N ARG A 3 72.95 -25.05 15.33
CA ARG A 3 74.14 -24.47 16.00
C ARG A 3 73.88 -23.20 16.84
N LEU A 4 73.92 -23.27 18.17
CA LEU A 4 75.11 -23.19 19.04
C LEU A 4 75.96 -21.93 18.78
N ILE A 5 75.94 -20.98 19.70
CA ILE A 5 76.99 -19.96 19.85
C ILE A 5 77.41 -19.92 21.33
N LEU A 6 78.47 -20.67 21.59
CA LEU A 6 79.47 -20.47 22.65
C LEU A 6 80.31 -19.21 22.35
N HIS A 7 81.24 -18.89 23.27
CA HIS A 7 82.32 -17.88 23.28
C HIS A 7 81.94 -16.66 24.14
N SER A 8 82.75 -16.16 25.08
CA SER A 8 84.19 -16.32 25.30
C SER A 8 84.53 -16.00 26.75
N LEU A 9 85.39 -16.84 27.33
CA LEU A 9 86.08 -16.67 28.61
C LEU A 9 87.34 -15.83 28.35
N ALA A 10 87.53 -14.72 29.06
CA ALA A 10 88.81 -14.03 29.23
C ALA A 10 88.74 -13.33 30.60
N GLY A 11 89.55 -13.62 31.61
CA GLY A 11 90.98 -13.94 31.55
C GLY A 11 91.78 -12.67 31.82
N SER A 12 91.79 -12.19 33.07
CA SER A 12 92.85 -11.31 33.56
C SER A 12 93.09 -11.55 35.04
N LEU A 13 94.03 -12.45 35.26
CA LEU A 13 94.75 -12.77 36.48
C LEU A 13 95.85 -11.70 36.62
N VAL A 14 95.76 -10.81 37.61
CA VAL A 14 96.90 -9.96 38.01
C VAL A 14 97.43 -10.52 39.32
N LEU A 15 98.61 -11.14 39.24
CA LEU A 15 99.36 -11.71 40.34
C LEU A 15 100.38 -10.68 40.84
N LEU A 16 100.32 -10.42 42.14
CA LEU A 16 101.45 -10.35 43.09
C LEU A 16 102.59 -9.34 42.85
N THR A 17 102.69 -8.36 43.75
CA THR A 17 103.97 -8.06 44.43
C THR A 17 103.68 -7.66 45.88
N LEU A 18 103.96 -8.58 46.82
CA LEU A 18 104.18 -8.23 48.23
C LEU A 18 105.50 -7.45 48.32
N ALA A 19 105.43 -6.22 48.82
CA ALA A 19 106.59 -5.52 49.36
C ALA A 19 106.28 -5.18 50.82
N SER A 20 106.77 -6.02 51.74
CA SER A 20 106.77 -5.74 53.17
C SER A 20 107.98 -4.86 53.52
N GLY A 21 107.73 -3.73 54.16
CA GLY A 21 108.75 -2.91 54.83
C GLY A 21 108.05 -1.93 55.79
N PRO A 22 108.41 -1.88 57.08
CA PRO A 22 107.71 -1.07 58.09
C PRO A 22 108.36 0.31 58.27
N ILE A 23 107.61 1.32 58.74
CA ILE A 23 108.08 2.45 59.55
C ILE A 23 106.88 3.03 60.35
N LEU A 24 107.19 3.42 61.59
CA LEU A 24 106.33 3.90 62.68
C LEU A 24 105.93 5.40 62.59
N ALA A 25 104.89 5.75 63.37
CA ALA A 25 104.70 6.98 64.19
C ALA A 25 103.70 8.09 63.76
N ASP A 26 102.64 8.20 64.59
CA ASP A 26 102.03 9.38 65.28
C ASP A 26 101.33 10.55 64.54
N GLU A 27 100.05 10.81 64.87
CA GLU A 27 99.51 12.10 65.38
C GLU A 27 97.95 12.12 65.51
N LYS A 28 97.44 12.45 66.71
CA LYS A 28 96.01 12.46 67.13
C LYS A 28 95.28 13.82 66.97
N GLY A 29 95.70 14.69 66.06
CA GLY A 29 95.17 16.07 65.93
C GLY A 29 93.98 16.30 64.99
N ASN A 30 93.60 15.34 64.13
CA ASN A 30 92.72 15.61 62.98
C ASN A 30 91.31 14.98 63.06
N LEU A 31 90.98 14.31 64.16
CA LEU A 31 89.77 13.47 64.24
C LEU A 31 88.47 14.27 64.37
N LEU A 32 88.48 15.46 64.97
CA LEU A 32 87.27 16.29 65.16
C LEU A 32 86.86 17.05 63.88
N ASP A 33 87.82 17.60 63.15
CA ASP A 33 87.57 18.26 61.85
C ASP A 33 87.21 17.26 60.75
N ASP A 34 87.82 16.07 60.78
CA ASP A 34 87.43 14.98 59.90
C ASP A 34 86.02 14.46 60.21
N VAL A 35 85.59 14.44 61.48
CA VAL A 35 84.22 14.07 61.87
C VAL A 35 83.22 15.16 61.44
N ALA A 36 83.49 16.44 61.67
CA ALA A 36 82.60 17.53 61.26
C ALA A 36 82.43 17.62 59.73
N LYS A 37 83.51 17.41 58.96
CA LYS A 37 83.43 17.33 57.49
C LYS A 37 82.67 16.10 57.03
N ARG A 38 82.86 14.94 57.68
CA ARG A 38 82.09 13.72 57.37
C ARG A 38 80.60 13.89 57.67
N GLU A 39 80.24 14.56 58.76
CA GLU A 39 78.84 14.87 59.09
C GLU A 39 78.20 15.85 58.10
N GLN A 40 78.92 16.90 57.68
CA GLN A 40 78.42 17.82 56.65
C GLN A 40 78.25 17.17 55.28
N ILE A 41 79.20 16.32 54.87
CA ILE A 41 79.12 15.56 53.61
C ILE A 41 77.96 14.55 53.70
N ALA A 42 77.78 13.88 54.83
CA ALA A 42 76.65 12.98 55.05
C ALA A 42 75.29 13.72 55.04
N ALA A 43 75.23 14.92 55.62
CA ALA A 43 74.02 15.76 55.61
C ALA A 43 73.69 16.27 54.20
N ALA A 44 74.69 16.71 53.43
CA ALA A 44 74.51 17.16 52.05
C ALA A 44 74.12 16.01 51.09
N ALA A 45 74.71 14.83 51.28
CA ALA A 45 74.34 13.62 50.52
C ALA A 45 72.90 13.21 50.80
N LEU A 46 72.47 13.26 52.07
CA LEU A 46 71.10 12.93 52.45
C LEU A 46 70.08 13.97 51.95
N ASP A 47 70.41 15.27 51.96
CA ASP A 47 69.55 16.33 51.39
C ASP A 47 69.35 16.16 49.87
N ALA A 48 70.43 15.83 49.14
CA ALA A 48 70.37 15.54 47.71
C ALA A 48 69.49 14.31 47.43
N GLU A 49 69.66 13.25 48.21
CA GLU A 49 68.87 12.01 48.07
C GLU A 49 67.38 12.24 48.37
N LEU A 50 67.04 13.03 49.39
CA LEU A 50 65.64 13.36 49.72
C LEU A 50 64.99 14.22 48.64
N ARG A 51 65.72 15.18 48.06
CA ARG A 51 65.23 16.00 46.94
C ARG A 51 65.05 15.17 45.68
N GLU A 52 65.97 14.26 45.41
CA GLU A 52 65.85 13.33 44.31
C GLU A 52 64.63 12.41 44.48
N ALA A 53 64.44 11.85 45.68
CA ALA A 53 63.28 11.01 46.00
C ALA A 53 61.96 11.76 45.81
N LEU A 54 61.88 13.03 46.23
CA LEU A 54 60.71 13.89 46.00
C LEU A 54 60.47 14.17 44.50
N ALA A 55 61.52 14.46 43.73
CA ALA A 55 61.43 14.73 42.31
C ALA A 55 61.04 13.47 41.49
N GLN A 56 61.58 12.31 41.86
CA GLN A 56 61.22 11.03 41.27
C GLN A 56 59.77 10.67 41.60
N ALA A 57 59.33 10.86 42.85
CA ALA A 57 57.96 10.63 43.25
C ALA A 57 56.95 11.54 42.52
N GLU A 58 57.27 12.81 42.25
CA GLU A 58 56.40 13.70 41.47
C GLU A 58 56.29 13.28 40.00
N LYS A 59 57.37 12.82 39.37
CA LYS A 59 57.32 12.27 38.00
C LYS A 59 56.48 11.00 37.94
N LEU A 60 56.61 10.15 38.95
CA LEU A 60 55.92 8.86 39.02
C LEU A 60 54.47 8.98 39.49
N LYS A 61 54.08 10.07 40.16
CA LYS A 61 52.71 10.30 40.67
C LYS A 61 51.61 10.08 39.63
N ALA A 62 51.84 10.46 38.37
CA ALA A 62 50.86 10.32 37.29
C ALA A 62 50.91 8.96 36.58
N THR A 63 52.06 8.29 36.57
CA THR A 63 52.29 7.07 35.76
C THR A 63 52.27 5.81 36.60
N ASP A 64 52.87 5.85 37.79
CA ASP A 64 52.94 4.75 38.75
C ASP A 64 52.89 5.31 40.19
N PRO A 65 51.67 5.56 40.70
CA PRO A 65 51.49 6.09 42.05
C PRO A 65 51.97 5.11 43.14
N ALA A 66 51.99 3.80 42.88
CA ALA A 66 52.43 2.80 43.84
C ALA A 66 53.95 2.89 44.09
N ARG A 67 54.74 2.97 43.02
CA ARG A 67 56.20 3.21 43.13
C ARG A 67 56.50 4.59 43.74
N ALA A 68 55.72 5.62 43.39
CA ALA A 68 55.86 6.94 44.02
C ALA A 68 55.64 6.89 45.54
N THR A 69 54.64 6.13 46.02
CA THR A 69 54.43 5.95 47.47
C THR A 69 55.56 5.17 48.15
N GLU A 70 56.11 4.15 47.50
CA GLU A 70 57.23 3.35 48.05
C GLU A 70 58.49 4.20 48.22
N ILE A 71 58.84 5.01 47.21
CA ILE A 71 59.99 5.93 47.26
C ILE A 71 59.84 6.95 48.41
N LEU A 72 58.64 7.53 48.57
CA LEU A 72 58.35 8.48 49.65
C LEU A 72 58.35 7.83 51.04
N GLN A 73 57.87 6.59 51.17
CA GLN A 73 57.94 5.83 52.42
C GLN A 73 59.38 5.45 52.78
N ASN A 74 60.20 5.12 51.78
CA ASN A 74 61.64 4.87 51.98
C ASN A 74 62.36 6.14 52.43
N ALA A 75 62.05 7.28 51.82
CA ALA A 75 62.57 8.59 52.25
C ALA A 75 62.16 8.91 53.70
N LEU A 76 60.91 8.60 54.09
CA LEU A 76 60.44 8.79 55.46
C LEU A 76 61.16 7.88 56.47
N ARG A 77 61.36 6.59 56.14
CA ARG A 77 62.12 5.64 56.98
C ARG A 77 63.56 6.08 57.20
N LYS A 78 64.20 6.64 56.17
CA LYS A 78 65.57 7.19 56.29
C LYS A 78 65.64 8.43 57.19
N LEU A 79 64.60 9.25 57.21
CA LEU A 79 64.46 10.41 58.11
C LEU A 79 64.16 10.04 59.58
N GLU A 80 63.79 8.80 59.88
CA GLU A 80 63.53 8.30 61.24
C GLU A 80 64.77 7.68 61.92
N GLY A 81 65.85 7.45 61.17
CA GLY A 81 67.13 6.96 61.70
C GLY A 81 68.02 8.05 62.34
N VAL A 82 69.24 7.67 62.77
CA VAL A 82 70.24 8.64 63.27
C VAL A 82 70.65 9.56 62.12
N THR A 83 70.21 10.82 62.16
CA THR A 83 70.26 11.73 61.01
C THR A 83 71.20 12.92 61.28
N PRO A 84 72.16 13.23 60.39
CA PRO A 84 73.07 14.38 60.54
C PRO A 84 72.46 15.74 60.12
N LEU A 85 71.13 15.83 59.97
CA LEU A 85 70.41 17.03 59.52
C LEU A 85 69.90 17.89 60.69
N SER A 86 69.76 19.20 60.46
CA SER A 86 69.17 20.13 61.44
C SER A 86 67.70 19.78 61.73
N ILE A 87 67.30 19.93 63.00
CA ILE A 87 65.94 19.63 63.50
C ILE A 87 64.85 20.31 62.64
N ALA A 88 65.09 21.56 62.21
CA ALA A 88 64.16 22.32 61.37
C ALA A 88 64.00 21.73 59.95
N GLN A 89 65.10 21.27 59.34
CA GLN A 89 65.10 20.68 58.00
C GLN A 89 64.38 19.33 58.01
N THR A 90 64.66 18.48 59.00
CA THR A 90 63.99 17.19 59.20
C THR A 90 62.48 17.34 59.38
N ALA A 91 62.02 18.35 60.13
CA ALA A 91 60.59 18.63 60.28
C ALA A 91 59.93 19.05 58.97
N SER A 92 60.58 19.90 58.17
CA SER A 92 60.05 20.39 56.88
C SER A 92 59.89 19.29 55.83
N TYR A 93 60.88 18.39 55.71
CA TYR A 93 60.80 17.24 54.80
C TYR A 93 59.75 16.23 55.24
N ARG A 94 59.61 16.00 56.56
CA ARG A 94 58.58 15.11 57.09
C ARG A 94 57.16 15.57 56.75
N VAL A 95 56.88 16.87 56.92
CA VAL A 95 55.57 17.45 56.55
C VAL A 95 55.35 17.32 55.04
N THR A 96 56.33 17.73 54.24
CA THR A 96 56.23 17.69 52.77
C THR A 96 56.01 16.28 52.24
N ILE A 97 56.75 15.28 52.72
CA ILE A 97 56.61 13.87 52.31
C ILE A 97 55.22 13.33 52.69
N LYS A 98 54.73 13.65 53.90
CA LYS A 98 53.38 13.24 54.35
C LYS A 98 52.27 13.88 53.52
N ASP A 99 52.39 15.16 53.19
CA ASP A 99 51.42 15.87 52.34
C ASP A 99 51.38 15.30 50.93
N ARG A 100 52.55 14.96 50.35
CA ARG A 100 52.62 14.30 49.04
C ARG A 100 52.02 12.90 49.06
N LEU A 101 52.28 12.11 50.11
CA LEU A 101 51.62 10.80 50.31
C LEU A 101 50.09 10.94 50.40
N ALA A 102 49.58 11.92 51.15
CA ALA A 102 48.15 12.19 51.25
C ALA A 102 47.53 12.65 49.93
N ALA A 103 48.24 13.46 49.14
CA ALA A 103 47.80 13.90 47.81
C ALA A 103 47.75 12.74 46.79
N ILE A 104 48.70 11.80 46.85
CA ILE A 104 48.69 10.59 46.01
C ILE A 104 47.56 9.65 46.42
N ALA A 105 47.37 9.42 47.72
CA ALA A 105 46.30 8.56 48.25
C ALA A 105 44.89 9.10 47.91
N SER A 106 44.66 10.40 48.07
CA SER A 106 43.37 11.03 47.72
C SER A 106 43.10 11.08 46.23
N GLY A 107 44.12 11.29 45.39
CA GLY A 107 44.01 11.19 43.93
C GLY A 107 43.61 9.78 43.49
N ARG A 108 44.27 8.76 44.03
CA ARG A 108 43.99 7.34 43.77
C ARG A 108 42.57 6.94 44.22
N ALA A 109 42.16 7.34 45.41
CA ALA A 109 40.80 7.08 45.91
C ALA A 109 39.72 7.73 45.04
N ARG A 110 39.96 8.94 44.52
CA ARG A 110 39.03 9.62 43.59
C ARG A 110 38.95 8.93 42.23
N THR A 111 40.07 8.46 41.68
CA THR A 111 40.08 7.72 40.41
C THR A 111 39.43 6.35 40.56
N GLU A 112 39.72 5.62 41.64
CA GLU A 112 39.12 4.33 41.94
C GLU A 112 37.60 4.46 42.14
N ALA A 113 37.13 5.45 42.91
CA ALA A 113 35.69 5.71 43.08
C ALA A 113 35.00 6.12 41.78
N ALA A 114 35.63 6.95 40.93
CA ALA A 114 35.08 7.34 39.64
C ALA A 114 35.03 6.17 38.64
N GLU A 115 36.01 5.28 38.66
CA GLU A 115 36.00 4.04 37.87
C GLU A 115 34.94 3.06 38.37
N GLU A 116 34.81 2.90 39.68
CA GLU A 116 33.81 2.03 40.31
C GLU A 116 32.39 2.50 39.99
N GLN A 117 32.14 3.80 40.05
CA GLN A 117 30.84 4.38 39.70
C GLN A 117 30.52 4.25 38.19
N LYS A 118 31.53 4.37 37.31
CA LYS A 118 31.36 4.07 35.87
C LYS A 118 31.06 2.60 35.62
N ARG A 119 31.74 1.68 36.31
CA ARG A 119 31.49 0.22 36.20
C ARG A 119 30.10 -0.14 36.71
N ALA A 120 29.68 0.43 37.85
CA ALA A 120 28.34 0.25 38.38
C ALA A 120 27.27 0.75 37.40
N ALA A 121 27.43 1.97 36.85
CA ALA A 121 26.50 2.52 35.87
C ALA A 121 26.44 1.69 34.56
N GLU A 122 27.56 1.12 34.11
CA GLU A 122 27.59 0.25 32.93
C GLU A 122 26.92 -1.10 33.19
N LEU A 123 27.14 -1.69 34.38
CA LEU A 123 26.46 -2.90 34.81
C LEU A 123 24.95 -2.68 34.92
N ASP A 124 24.51 -1.58 35.52
CA ASP A 124 23.09 -1.22 35.61
C ASP A 124 22.46 -1.06 34.23
N ARG A 125 23.13 -0.36 33.31
CA ARG A 125 22.68 -0.24 31.91
C ARG A 125 22.53 -1.60 31.24
N ARG A 126 23.51 -2.49 31.43
CA ARG A 126 23.49 -3.83 30.85
C ARG A 126 22.39 -4.70 31.47
N ILE A 127 22.16 -4.59 32.77
CA ILE A 127 21.05 -5.26 33.47
C ILE A 127 19.71 -4.75 32.93
N SER A 128 19.51 -3.43 32.83
CA SER A 128 18.27 -2.86 32.28
C SER A 128 18.03 -3.27 30.82
N GLN A 129 19.07 -3.33 29.99
CA GLN A 129 18.96 -3.83 28.61
C GLN A 129 18.58 -5.31 28.55
N LEU A 130 19.18 -6.14 29.39
CA LEU A 130 18.83 -7.56 29.48
C LEU A 130 17.40 -7.77 30.00
N GLN A 131 16.96 -6.97 30.97
CA GLN A 131 15.58 -7.00 31.46
C GLN A 131 14.59 -6.59 30.36
N ALA A 132 14.85 -5.48 29.66
CA ALA A 132 14.00 -5.03 28.56
C ALA A 132 13.94 -6.05 27.40
N ALA A 133 15.05 -6.75 27.11
CA ALA A 133 15.06 -7.84 26.13
C ALA A 133 14.20 -9.02 26.61
N ARG A 134 14.36 -9.45 27.86
CA ARG A 134 13.55 -10.53 28.47
C ARG A 134 12.06 -10.21 28.51
N GLU A 135 11.69 -8.97 28.81
CA GLU A 135 10.29 -8.53 28.82
C GLU A 135 9.66 -8.58 27.43
N LYS A 136 10.40 -8.16 26.39
CA LYS A 136 9.95 -8.27 25.00
C LYS A 136 9.76 -9.72 24.59
N ASP A 137 10.71 -10.60 24.90
CA ASP A 137 10.61 -12.03 24.61
C ASP A 137 9.44 -12.67 25.36
N ALA A 138 9.24 -12.34 26.63
CA ALA A 138 8.12 -12.81 27.43
C ALA A 138 6.76 -12.29 26.93
N SER A 139 6.70 -11.04 26.46
CA SER A 139 5.48 -10.49 25.83
C SER A 139 5.16 -11.23 24.54
N LEU A 140 6.17 -11.46 23.69
CA LEU A 140 6.00 -12.18 22.44
C LEU A 140 5.54 -13.63 22.68
N GLN A 141 6.09 -14.31 23.68
CA GLN A 141 5.66 -15.66 24.05
C GLN A 141 4.18 -15.70 24.45
N ARG A 142 3.72 -14.74 25.26
CA ARG A 142 2.30 -14.63 25.64
C ARG A 142 1.40 -14.43 24.42
N GLU A 143 1.80 -13.57 23.48
CA GLU A 143 1.04 -13.35 22.25
C GLU A 143 1.01 -14.61 21.36
N LEU A 144 2.13 -15.33 21.24
CA LEU A 144 2.18 -16.60 20.52
C LEU A 144 1.28 -17.67 21.16
N ASP A 145 1.20 -17.71 22.49
CA ASP A 145 0.32 -18.64 23.20
C ASP A 145 -1.16 -18.30 23.02
N ILE A 146 -1.51 -17.02 22.93
CA ILE A 146 -2.86 -16.58 22.53
C ILE A 146 -3.20 -17.11 21.13
N VAL A 147 -2.28 -17.02 20.16
CA VAL A 147 -2.53 -17.58 18.81
C VAL A 147 -2.74 -19.10 18.88
N LYS A 148 -1.94 -19.82 19.67
CA LYS A 148 -2.12 -21.27 19.85
C LYS A 148 -3.49 -21.59 20.47
N HIS A 149 -3.93 -20.80 21.45
CA HIS A 149 -5.22 -20.97 22.11
C HIS A 149 -6.39 -20.70 21.16
N LEU A 150 -6.37 -19.59 20.41
CA LEU A 150 -7.38 -19.28 19.39
C LEU A 150 -7.47 -20.39 18.33
N ARG A 151 -6.33 -21.00 18.01
CA ARG A 151 -6.29 -22.16 17.11
C ARG A 151 -6.96 -23.39 17.72
N SER A 152 -6.70 -23.70 18.99
CA SER A 152 -7.37 -24.83 19.67
C SER A 152 -8.87 -24.62 19.85
N GLU A 153 -9.33 -23.38 19.98
CA GLU A 153 -10.76 -23.03 20.02
C GLU A 153 -11.45 -23.08 18.64
N GLY A 154 -10.70 -23.29 17.55
CA GLY A 154 -11.23 -23.31 16.19
C GLY A 154 -11.44 -21.93 15.55
N LYS A 155 -11.10 -20.83 16.25
CA LYS A 155 -11.14 -19.44 15.76
C LYS A 155 -9.95 -19.13 14.83
N LEU A 156 -9.83 -19.91 13.76
CA LEU A 156 -8.66 -19.86 12.86
C LEU A 156 -8.50 -18.49 12.16
N ALA A 157 -9.58 -17.80 11.79
CA ALA A 157 -9.50 -16.51 11.13
C ALA A 157 -8.87 -15.43 12.03
N GLU A 158 -9.25 -15.40 13.31
CA GLU A 158 -8.67 -14.49 14.30
C GLU A 158 -7.22 -14.87 14.62
N ALA A 159 -6.94 -16.17 14.75
CA ALA A 159 -5.59 -16.69 14.95
C ALA A 159 -4.66 -16.32 13.77
N SER A 160 -5.15 -16.44 12.53
CA SER A 160 -4.41 -16.11 11.31
C SER A 160 -4.09 -14.62 11.24
N ARG A 161 -5.09 -13.76 11.53
CA ARG A 161 -4.90 -12.30 11.59
C ARG A 161 -3.84 -11.90 12.62
N LEU A 162 -3.91 -12.48 13.81
CA LEU A 162 -2.96 -12.18 14.89
C LEU A 162 -1.55 -12.71 14.53
N ALA A 163 -1.44 -13.92 13.97
CA ALA A 163 -0.15 -14.47 13.52
C ALA A 163 0.51 -13.60 12.44
N ASP A 164 -0.25 -13.10 11.47
CA ASP A 164 0.23 -12.17 10.45
C ASP A 164 0.71 -10.84 11.06
N GLU A 165 -0.02 -10.30 12.04
CA GLU A 165 0.38 -9.09 12.74
C GLU A 165 1.70 -9.28 13.50
N LEU A 166 1.87 -10.42 14.19
CA LEU A 166 3.10 -10.76 14.89
C LEU A 166 4.28 -10.95 13.93
N ALA A 167 4.05 -11.59 12.78
CA ALA A 167 5.08 -11.75 11.74
C ALA A 167 5.51 -10.40 11.15
N ARG A 168 4.59 -9.43 10.98
CA ARG A 168 4.93 -8.07 10.53
C ARG A 168 5.69 -7.28 11.59
N LYS A 169 5.33 -7.39 12.86
CA LYS A 169 6.03 -6.71 13.98
C LYS A 169 7.41 -7.31 14.23
N HIS A 170 7.57 -8.62 14.02
CA HIS A 170 8.83 -9.34 14.24
C HIS A 170 9.23 -10.18 13.01
N PRO A 171 9.70 -9.54 11.91
CA PRO A 171 10.02 -10.26 10.66
C PRO A 171 11.20 -11.22 10.76
N THR A 172 12.15 -10.95 11.67
CA THR A 172 13.37 -11.76 11.82
C THR A 172 13.21 -12.91 12.82
N ASN A 173 12.05 -13.05 13.47
CA ASN A 173 11.82 -14.09 14.46
C ASN A 173 11.25 -15.36 13.81
N VAL A 174 11.90 -16.51 14.06
CA VAL A 174 11.50 -17.80 13.50
C VAL A 174 10.14 -18.26 14.02
N SER A 175 9.82 -17.97 15.28
CA SER A 175 8.57 -18.44 15.93
C SER A 175 7.32 -17.77 15.34
N THR A 176 7.40 -16.49 15.00
CA THR A 176 6.29 -15.75 14.38
C THR A 176 6.06 -16.23 12.94
N ALA A 177 7.14 -16.44 12.18
CA ALA A 177 7.08 -17.02 10.84
C ALA A 177 6.49 -18.44 10.83
N GLN A 178 6.89 -19.29 11.79
CA GLN A 178 6.33 -20.64 11.93
C GLN A 178 4.83 -20.61 12.26
N GLN A 179 4.42 -19.70 13.15
CA GLN A 179 3.01 -19.57 13.52
C GLN A 179 2.16 -19.14 12.33
N GLN A 180 2.63 -18.16 11.55
CA GLN A 180 1.98 -17.71 10.33
C GLN A 180 1.80 -18.85 9.30
N GLN A 181 2.83 -19.64 9.07
CA GLN A 181 2.74 -20.79 8.16
C GLN A 181 1.72 -21.82 8.67
N THR A 182 1.69 -22.07 9.98
CA THR A 182 0.79 -23.07 10.56
C THR A 182 -0.68 -22.64 10.49
N THR A 183 -0.98 -21.36 10.75
CA THR A 183 -2.36 -20.83 10.60
C THR A 183 -2.80 -20.85 9.14
N ALA A 184 -1.92 -20.45 8.21
CA ALA A 184 -2.21 -20.48 6.78
C ALA A 184 -2.47 -21.91 6.26
N ILE A 185 -1.71 -22.91 6.74
CA ILE A 185 -1.97 -24.32 6.42
C ILE A 185 -3.33 -24.77 6.96
N GLY A 186 -3.68 -24.40 8.20
CA GLY A 186 -4.98 -24.71 8.79
C GLY A 186 -6.15 -24.15 7.98
N ASP A 187 -6.04 -22.89 7.51
CA ASP A 187 -7.04 -22.25 6.66
C ASP A 187 -7.17 -22.97 5.31
N ARG A 188 -6.04 -23.32 4.67
CA ARG A 188 -6.03 -24.07 3.41
C ARG A 188 -6.65 -25.46 3.55
N VAL A 189 -6.37 -26.15 4.64
CA VAL A 189 -6.93 -27.48 4.92
C VAL A 189 -8.45 -27.38 5.13
N ARG A 190 -8.93 -26.40 5.89
CA ARG A 190 -10.37 -26.16 6.07
C ARG A 190 -11.07 -25.87 4.74
N GLU A 191 -10.47 -25.01 3.92
CA GLU A 191 -11.04 -24.69 2.61
C GLU A 191 -11.03 -25.91 1.68
N ALA A 192 -9.96 -26.70 1.71
CA ALA A 192 -9.86 -27.97 1.01
C ALA A 192 -10.91 -28.99 1.50
N TYR A 193 -11.35 -28.95 2.76
CA TYR A 193 -12.44 -29.79 3.27
C TYR A 193 -13.83 -29.36 2.79
N LYS A 194 -14.05 -28.07 2.51
CA LYS A 194 -15.31 -27.58 1.95
C LYS A 194 -15.46 -27.92 0.47
N LEU A 195 -14.35 -27.86 -0.26
CA LEU A 195 -14.33 -28.03 -1.72
C LEU A 195 -14.99 -29.34 -2.21
N PRO A 196 -14.80 -30.53 -1.60
CA PRO A 196 -15.50 -31.74 -1.98
C PRO A 196 -17.02 -31.63 -1.89
N GLY A 197 -17.56 -30.95 -0.86
CA GLY A 197 -19.01 -30.77 -0.70
C GLY A 197 -19.59 -29.89 -1.81
N GLU A 198 -18.94 -28.75 -2.09
CA GLU A 198 -19.33 -27.87 -3.20
C GLU A 198 -19.20 -28.56 -4.55
N LYS A 199 -18.10 -29.29 -4.77
CA LYS A 199 -17.89 -30.10 -5.97
C LYS A 199 -18.95 -31.18 -6.11
N ALA A 200 -19.34 -31.85 -5.03
CA ALA A 200 -20.39 -32.86 -5.06
C ALA A 200 -21.74 -32.26 -5.45
N VAL A 201 -22.13 -31.11 -4.88
CA VAL A 201 -23.37 -30.42 -5.25
C VAL A 201 -23.35 -30.00 -6.72
N ALA A 202 -22.27 -29.36 -7.18
CA ALA A 202 -22.15 -28.93 -8.57
C ALA A 202 -22.10 -30.10 -9.55
N SER A 203 -21.36 -31.16 -9.22
CA SER A 203 -21.27 -32.38 -10.04
C SER A 203 -22.62 -33.10 -10.12
N ASN A 204 -23.35 -33.22 -9.00
CA ASN A 204 -24.68 -33.81 -9.00
C ASN A 204 -25.67 -32.98 -9.82
N ALA A 205 -25.61 -31.65 -9.76
CA ALA A 205 -26.43 -30.78 -10.60
C ALA A 205 -26.14 -30.98 -12.10
N ALA A 206 -24.85 -31.03 -12.46
CA ALA A 206 -24.44 -31.26 -13.85
C ALA A 206 -24.88 -32.64 -14.37
N LEU A 207 -24.71 -33.70 -13.56
CA LEU A 207 -25.16 -35.05 -13.92
C LEU A 207 -26.69 -35.12 -14.02
N ASN A 208 -27.42 -34.47 -13.10
CA ASN A 208 -28.88 -34.39 -13.18
C ASN A 208 -29.36 -33.70 -14.47
N ASP A 209 -28.65 -32.68 -14.98
CA ASP A 209 -29.00 -32.03 -16.25
C ASP A 209 -28.75 -32.95 -17.46
N VAL A 210 -27.69 -33.78 -17.41
CA VAL A 210 -27.44 -34.83 -18.40
C VAL A 210 -28.56 -35.88 -18.36
N ASP A 211 -28.89 -36.39 -17.18
CA ASP A 211 -29.95 -37.39 -17.00
C ASP A 211 -31.31 -36.84 -17.48
N ARG A 212 -31.62 -35.58 -17.16
CA ARG A 212 -32.82 -34.89 -17.66
C ARG A 212 -32.87 -34.78 -19.17
N SER A 213 -31.72 -34.59 -19.81
CA SER A 213 -31.63 -34.53 -21.29
C SER A 213 -31.70 -35.92 -21.92
N ALA A 214 -31.32 -36.96 -21.18
CA ALA A 214 -31.42 -38.36 -21.59
C ALA A 214 -32.85 -38.92 -21.46
N ILE A 215 -33.74 -38.27 -20.70
CA ILE A 215 -35.16 -38.62 -20.67
C ILE A 215 -35.75 -38.34 -22.05
N PRO A 216 -36.24 -39.36 -22.77
CA PRO A 216 -36.90 -39.16 -24.04
C PRO A 216 -38.11 -38.24 -23.86
N PRO A 217 -38.33 -37.26 -24.75
CA PRO A 217 -39.51 -36.43 -24.67
C PRO A 217 -40.77 -37.30 -24.85
N VAL A 218 -41.85 -36.97 -24.14
CA VAL A 218 -43.11 -37.74 -24.16
C VAL A 218 -43.81 -37.67 -25.54
N GLY A 219 -43.41 -36.72 -26.40
CA GLY A 219 -43.80 -36.61 -27.81
C GLY A 219 -42.71 -35.93 -28.63
N ASP A 220 -42.98 -35.61 -29.90
CA ASP A 220 -41.97 -35.06 -30.85
C ASP A 220 -41.29 -33.79 -30.33
N ILE A 221 -42.04 -32.93 -29.61
CA ILE A 221 -41.54 -31.70 -28.99
C ILE A 221 -42.20 -31.54 -27.62
N THR A 222 -41.39 -31.46 -26.55
CA THR A 222 -41.85 -31.09 -25.20
C THR A 222 -41.36 -29.70 -24.82
N TYR A 223 -42.31 -28.80 -24.55
CA TYR A 223 -42.01 -27.46 -24.08
C TYR A 223 -41.80 -27.42 -22.56
N PRO A 224 -40.97 -26.49 -22.04
CA PRO A 224 -40.91 -26.17 -20.62
C PRO A 224 -42.29 -25.85 -20.04
N SER A 225 -42.46 -26.07 -18.73
CA SER A 225 -43.66 -25.65 -18.01
C SER A 225 -43.83 -24.12 -18.05
N ARG A 226 -45.07 -23.64 -17.84
CA ARG A 226 -45.37 -22.20 -17.75
C ARG A 226 -44.46 -21.47 -16.76
N GLU A 227 -44.27 -22.03 -15.56
CA GLU A 227 -43.40 -21.45 -14.53
C GLU A 227 -41.94 -21.29 -15.01
N LYS A 228 -41.43 -22.29 -15.73
CA LYS A 228 -40.09 -22.24 -16.30
C LYS A 228 -39.99 -21.18 -17.40
N TRP A 229 -41.02 -21.04 -18.24
CA TRP A 229 -41.10 -19.95 -19.22
C TRP A 229 -41.15 -18.57 -18.56
N GLU A 230 -41.96 -18.37 -17.52
CA GLU A 230 -42.03 -17.12 -16.77
C GLU A 230 -40.67 -16.76 -16.15
N LYS A 231 -39.94 -17.74 -15.61
CA LYS A 231 -38.58 -17.54 -15.09
C LYS A 231 -37.60 -17.16 -16.20
N ILE A 232 -37.59 -17.88 -17.32
CA ILE A 232 -36.73 -17.59 -18.48
C ILE A 232 -37.01 -16.17 -19.01
N THR A 233 -38.28 -15.79 -19.15
CA THR A 233 -38.67 -14.45 -19.60
C THR A 233 -38.21 -13.36 -18.63
N ARG A 234 -38.35 -13.59 -17.31
CA ARG A 234 -37.88 -12.67 -16.27
C ARG A 234 -36.37 -12.50 -16.30
N GLU A 235 -35.62 -13.59 -16.46
CA GLU A 235 -34.16 -13.55 -16.55
C GLU A 235 -33.71 -12.86 -17.85
N ARG A 236 -34.41 -13.07 -18.97
CA ARG A 236 -34.15 -12.38 -20.24
C ARG A 236 -34.41 -10.88 -20.15
N LYS A 237 -35.44 -10.45 -19.40
CA LYS A 237 -35.76 -9.04 -19.20
C LYS A 237 -34.56 -8.24 -18.67
N LYS A 238 -33.75 -8.83 -17.77
CA LYS A 238 -32.50 -8.23 -17.28
C LYS A 238 -31.50 -7.88 -18.39
N TYR A 239 -31.44 -8.68 -19.45
CA TYR A 239 -30.51 -8.50 -20.56
C TYR A 239 -31.11 -7.70 -21.73
N LEU A 240 -32.45 -7.64 -21.80
CA LEU A 240 -33.18 -6.91 -22.84
C LEU A 240 -33.43 -5.46 -22.47
N GLU A 241 -33.70 -5.15 -21.18
CA GLU A 241 -33.91 -3.79 -20.72
C GLU A 241 -32.65 -2.93 -20.90
N ILE A 242 -32.82 -1.80 -21.58
CA ILE A 242 -31.79 -0.76 -21.63
C ILE A 242 -31.65 -0.20 -20.21
N PRO A 243 -30.43 -0.02 -19.68
CA PRO A 243 -30.23 0.70 -18.44
C PRO A 243 -30.63 2.16 -18.67
N MET A 244 -31.90 2.43 -18.47
CA MET A 244 -32.54 3.73 -18.53
C MET A 244 -32.88 4.09 -17.08
N THR A 245 -32.58 5.31 -16.66
CA THR A 245 -32.96 5.69 -15.30
C THR A 245 -34.48 5.77 -15.19
N GLU A 246 -35.00 5.67 -13.97
CA GLU A 246 -36.43 5.77 -13.72
C GLU A 246 -37.01 7.07 -14.30
N LYS A 247 -36.29 8.19 -14.16
CA LYS A 247 -36.69 9.47 -14.75
C LYS A 247 -36.64 9.48 -16.26
N GLU A 248 -35.60 8.92 -16.88
CA GLU A 248 -35.55 8.84 -18.35
C GLU A 248 -36.77 8.07 -18.87
N ARG A 249 -37.19 6.99 -18.18
CA ARG A 249 -38.39 6.23 -18.50
C ARG A 249 -39.67 7.07 -18.38
N GLU A 250 -39.78 7.90 -17.35
CA GLU A 250 -40.88 8.86 -17.19
C GLU A 250 -40.93 9.87 -18.34
N ILE A 251 -39.78 10.41 -18.77
CA ILE A 251 -39.69 11.35 -19.90
C ILE A 251 -40.20 10.69 -21.19
N VAL A 252 -39.78 9.44 -21.47
CA VAL A 252 -40.29 8.70 -22.64
C VAL A 252 -41.79 8.45 -22.55
N ASN A 253 -42.31 8.15 -21.36
CA ASN A 253 -43.75 8.00 -21.17
C ASN A 253 -44.51 9.30 -21.42
N ALA A 254 -43.99 10.43 -20.92
CA ALA A 254 -44.56 11.75 -21.13
C ALA A 254 -44.57 12.14 -22.61
N LEU A 255 -43.50 11.86 -23.35
CA LEU A 255 -43.41 12.10 -24.80
C LEU A 255 -44.36 11.21 -25.62
N ASN A 256 -44.61 9.99 -25.16
CA ASN A 256 -45.53 9.05 -25.82
C ASN A 256 -47.02 9.32 -25.53
N THR A 257 -47.35 10.34 -24.73
CA THR A 257 -48.75 10.74 -24.54
C THR A 257 -49.33 11.30 -25.83
N VAL A 258 -50.55 10.86 -26.16
CA VAL A 258 -51.26 11.27 -27.38
C VAL A 258 -51.97 12.60 -27.13
N ILE A 259 -51.82 13.53 -28.06
CA ILE A 259 -52.55 14.80 -28.06
C ILE A 259 -53.92 14.53 -28.73
N PRO A 260 -55.04 14.66 -27.99
CA PRO A 260 -56.36 14.36 -28.52
C PRO A 260 -56.89 15.44 -29.50
N THR A 261 -56.31 16.65 -29.45
CA THR A 261 -56.74 17.80 -30.26
C THR A 261 -55.82 18.00 -31.46
N ALA A 262 -56.35 18.51 -32.58
CA ALA A 262 -55.51 18.96 -33.68
C ALA A 262 -54.67 20.17 -33.23
N THR A 263 -53.36 20.10 -33.42
CA THR A 263 -52.45 21.19 -33.06
C THR A 263 -52.01 21.89 -34.33
N ASP A 264 -52.62 23.05 -34.61
CA ASP A 264 -52.17 23.97 -35.64
C ASP A 264 -51.32 25.06 -34.99
N LEU A 265 -50.00 24.96 -35.15
CA LEU A 265 -49.04 25.97 -34.71
C LEU A 265 -48.74 26.87 -35.90
N ARG A 266 -49.23 28.12 -35.89
CA ARG A 266 -48.95 29.10 -36.94
C ARG A 266 -48.20 30.29 -36.37
N ASP A 267 -47.07 30.60 -36.97
CA ASP A 267 -46.20 31.74 -36.65
C ASP A 267 -45.87 31.86 -35.15
N ILE A 268 -45.58 30.73 -34.52
CA ILE A 268 -45.23 30.67 -33.10
C ILE A 268 -43.72 30.85 -32.96
N SER A 269 -43.31 31.70 -32.02
CA SER A 269 -41.91 31.89 -31.64
C SER A 269 -41.35 30.61 -31.01
N PHE A 270 -40.12 30.26 -31.36
CA PHE A 270 -39.42 29.08 -30.82
C PHE A 270 -39.36 29.07 -29.29
N GLU A 271 -39.15 30.22 -28.66
CA GLU A 271 -39.17 30.37 -27.20
C GLU A 271 -40.51 29.96 -26.59
N LYS A 272 -41.61 30.52 -27.12
CA LYS A 272 -42.96 30.24 -26.64
C LYS A 272 -43.32 28.76 -26.79
N PHE A 273 -42.93 28.14 -27.91
CA PHE A 273 -43.13 26.72 -28.13
C PHE A 273 -42.41 25.86 -27.08
N LEU A 274 -41.17 26.18 -26.75
CA LEU A 274 -40.41 25.44 -25.74
C LEU A 274 -41.03 25.58 -24.34
N GLU A 275 -41.50 26.76 -23.97
CA GLU A 275 -42.20 26.98 -22.70
C GLU A 275 -43.50 26.20 -22.62
N ASP A 276 -44.30 26.21 -23.68
CA ASP A 276 -45.58 25.48 -23.74
C ASP A 276 -45.33 23.97 -23.64
N MET A 277 -44.32 23.46 -24.35
CA MET A 277 -43.91 22.06 -24.28
C MET A 277 -43.36 21.67 -22.90
N GLN A 278 -42.58 22.53 -22.23
CA GLN A 278 -42.11 22.28 -20.86
C GLN A 278 -43.28 22.20 -19.88
N LYS A 279 -44.26 23.11 -19.98
CA LYS A 279 -45.47 23.11 -19.13
C LYS A 279 -46.32 21.88 -19.35
N GLU A 280 -46.50 21.48 -20.62
CA GLU A 280 -47.30 20.32 -20.96
C GLU A 280 -46.64 19.01 -20.53
N LEU A 281 -45.33 18.85 -20.79
CA LEU A 281 -44.58 17.63 -20.47
C LEU A 281 -44.25 17.52 -18.98
N GLY A 282 -44.15 18.64 -18.27
CA GLY A 282 -43.66 18.67 -16.89
C GLY A 282 -42.20 18.27 -16.76
N GLN A 283 -41.41 18.40 -17.82
CA GLN A 283 -40.02 17.96 -17.90
C GLN A 283 -39.12 19.10 -18.40
N PRO A 284 -37.87 19.22 -17.89
CA PRO A 284 -36.95 20.25 -18.33
C PRO A 284 -36.44 19.97 -19.76
N ILE A 285 -36.59 20.97 -20.63
CA ILE A 285 -36.05 20.96 -22.00
C ILE A 285 -34.88 21.94 -22.06
N LEU A 286 -33.66 21.45 -22.31
CA LEU A 286 -32.46 22.27 -22.41
C LEU A 286 -32.05 22.44 -23.86
N VAL A 287 -31.92 23.68 -24.33
CA VAL A 287 -31.41 23.96 -25.67
C VAL A 287 -29.90 24.16 -25.64
N ASN A 288 -29.18 23.40 -26.46
CA ASN A 288 -27.74 23.53 -26.59
C ASN A 288 -27.40 24.85 -27.33
N LYS A 289 -26.81 25.81 -26.61
CA LYS A 289 -26.43 27.13 -27.17
C LYS A 289 -25.44 27.02 -28.34
N GLY A 290 -24.63 25.96 -28.38
CA GLY A 290 -23.73 25.69 -29.50
C GLY A 290 -24.51 25.36 -30.77
N ALA A 291 -25.55 24.52 -30.66
CA ALA A 291 -26.40 24.17 -31.79
C ALA A 291 -27.13 25.38 -32.39
N LEU A 292 -27.62 26.30 -31.55
CA LEU A 292 -28.26 27.53 -32.01
C LEU A 292 -27.28 28.45 -32.75
N LYS A 293 -26.03 28.53 -32.27
CA LYS A 293 -24.99 29.34 -32.92
C LYS A 293 -24.55 28.74 -34.26
N ASP A 294 -24.40 27.42 -34.33
CA ASP A 294 -23.95 26.71 -35.53
C ASP A 294 -24.98 26.84 -36.68
N LEU A 295 -26.27 26.94 -36.35
CA LEU A 295 -27.37 27.08 -37.31
C LEU A 295 -27.86 28.53 -37.52
N ASP A 296 -27.25 29.52 -36.85
CA ASP A 296 -27.68 30.92 -36.84
C ASP A 296 -29.18 31.10 -36.50
N ILE A 297 -29.67 30.34 -35.51
CA ILE A 297 -31.07 30.33 -35.09
C ILE A 297 -31.25 31.17 -33.81
N SER A 298 -32.07 32.20 -33.92
CA SER A 298 -32.53 32.98 -32.76
C SER A 298 -33.77 32.37 -32.11
N TYR A 299 -33.92 32.56 -30.80
CA TYR A 299 -35.11 32.14 -30.04
C TYR A 299 -36.42 32.79 -30.51
N GLU A 300 -36.33 33.92 -31.20
CA GLU A 300 -37.45 34.66 -31.77
C GLU A 300 -37.93 34.12 -33.12
N ARG A 301 -37.20 33.17 -33.72
CA ARG A 301 -37.55 32.62 -35.03
C ARG A 301 -38.92 31.96 -34.96
N THR A 302 -39.81 32.38 -35.86
CA THR A 302 -41.14 31.79 -35.99
C THR A 302 -41.09 30.57 -36.90
N PHE A 303 -41.92 29.59 -36.59
CA PHE A 303 -42.15 28.43 -37.45
C PHE A 303 -43.63 28.07 -37.47
N SER A 304 -44.03 27.35 -38.50
CA SER A 304 -45.42 26.94 -38.72
C SER A 304 -45.47 25.45 -38.98
N VAL A 305 -46.20 24.71 -38.14
CA VAL A 305 -46.36 23.25 -38.22
C VAL A 305 -47.84 22.92 -38.07
N SER A 306 -48.36 22.14 -39.02
CA SER A 306 -49.70 21.55 -38.94
C SER A 306 -49.57 20.05 -38.84
N LEU A 307 -50.16 19.47 -37.78
CA LEU A 307 -50.16 18.04 -37.54
C LEU A 307 -51.61 17.52 -37.48
N PRO A 308 -51.86 16.30 -38.02
CA PRO A 308 -53.18 15.68 -37.97
C PRO A 308 -53.59 15.33 -36.52
N LYS A 309 -54.87 15.00 -36.32
CA LYS A 309 -55.38 14.52 -35.02
C LYS A 309 -54.68 13.22 -34.61
N GLN A 310 -54.55 13.01 -33.28
CA GLN A 310 -53.97 11.80 -32.66
C GLN A 310 -52.44 11.61 -32.82
N VAL A 311 -51.68 12.71 -32.83
CA VAL A 311 -50.20 12.64 -32.79
C VAL A 311 -49.68 12.57 -31.34
N THR A 312 -48.53 11.92 -31.14
CA THR A 312 -47.84 11.94 -29.84
C THR A 312 -47.10 13.27 -29.64
N ARG A 313 -46.90 13.68 -28.39
CA ARG A 313 -46.07 14.86 -28.05
C ARG A 313 -44.65 14.74 -28.60
N ARG A 314 -44.13 13.52 -28.66
CA ARG A 314 -42.90 13.13 -29.34
C ARG A 314 -42.87 13.58 -30.81
N SER A 315 -43.91 13.23 -31.56
CA SER A 315 -44.02 13.59 -32.97
C SER A 315 -44.15 15.10 -33.16
N LEU A 316 -44.88 15.79 -32.28
CA LEU A 316 -44.99 17.24 -32.29
C LEU A 316 -43.62 17.90 -32.07
N LEU A 317 -42.92 17.56 -30.98
CA LEU A 317 -41.62 18.12 -30.65
C LEU A 317 -40.61 17.89 -31.78
N ARG A 318 -40.56 16.67 -32.32
CA ARG A 318 -39.63 16.35 -33.41
C ARG A 318 -39.95 17.10 -34.70
N THR A 319 -41.22 17.21 -35.08
CA THR A 319 -41.60 17.91 -36.32
C THR A 319 -41.28 19.40 -36.23
N ALA A 320 -41.60 20.03 -35.09
CA ALA A 320 -41.25 21.42 -34.82
C ALA A 320 -39.74 21.67 -34.85
N LEU A 321 -38.95 20.79 -34.23
CA LEU A 321 -37.49 20.90 -34.25
C LEU A 321 -36.92 20.65 -35.65
N ALA A 322 -37.50 19.72 -36.43
CA ALA A 322 -37.04 19.40 -37.78
C ALA A 322 -37.18 20.59 -38.76
N GLU A 323 -38.23 21.41 -38.66
CA GLU A 323 -38.37 22.65 -39.44
C GLU A 323 -37.24 23.65 -39.18
N LEU A 324 -36.65 23.59 -37.98
CA LEU A 324 -35.52 24.41 -37.56
C LEU A 324 -34.17 23.71 -37.78
N GLY A 325 -34.13 22.50 -38.34
CA GLY A 325 -32.89 21.71 -38.46
C GLY A 325 -32.35 21.19 -37.12
N LEU A 326 -33.14 21.26 -36.06
CA LEU A 326 -32.80 20.77 -34.72
C LEU A 326 -33.38 19.36 -34.49
N THR A 327 -32.83 18.67 -33.49
CA THR A 327 -33.34 17.40 -32.99
C THR A 327 -33.20 17.35 -31.47
N TYR A 328 -33.71 16.30 -30.83
CA TYR A 328 -33.60 16.12 -29.39
C TYR A 328 -33.04 14.74 -29.03
N VAL A 329 -32.36 14.68 -27.89
CA VAL A 329 -31.86 13.43 -27.29
C VAL A 329 -32.19 13.44 -25.80
N ILE A 330 -32.77 12.36 -25.27
CA ILE A 330 -32.87 12.16 -23.82
C ILE A 330 -31.54 11.66 -23.29
N ARG A 331 -30.96 12.40 -22.35
CA ARG A 331 -29.71 12.04 -21.66
C ARG A 331 -29.66 12.72 -20.31
N ASN A 332 -29.05 12.07 -19.32
CA ASN A 332 -28.86 12.66 -17.99
C ASN A 332 -30.19 13.11 -17.37
N GLU A 333 -31.27 12.34 -17.60
CA GLU A 333 -32.61 12.66 -17.10
C GLU A 333 -33.19 13.99 -17.60
N ILE A 334 -32.71 14.52 -18.74
CA ILE A 334 -33.21 15.76 -19.37
C ILE A 334 -33.43 15.57 -20.87
N ILE A 335 -34.32 16.38 -21.45
CA ILE A 335 -34.48 16.49 -22.92
C ILE A 335 -33.50 17.55 -23.42
N GLU A 336 -32.44 17.15 -24.11
CA GLU A 336 -31.48 18.09 -24.70
C GLU A 336 -31.78 18.30 -26.19
N VAL A 337 -32.08 19.54 -26.57
CA VAL A 337 -32.27 19.97 -27.96
C VAL A 337 -30.93 20.41 -28.54
N MET A 338 -30.53 19.80 -29.66
CA MET A 338 -29.25 20.04 -30.32
C MET A 338 -29.37 19.89 -31.84
N ASP A 339 -28.30 20.20 -32.57
CA ASP A 339 -28.22 19.97 -34.01
C ASP A 339 -28.04 18.47 -34.34
N VAL A 340 -28.43 18.07 -35.56
CA VAL A 340 -28.34 16.71 -36.09
C VAL A 340 -26.90 16.19 -36.08
N GLU A 341 -25.89 17.01 -36.35
CA GLU A 341 -24.49 16.54 -36.30
C GLU A 341 -24.04 16.20 -34.89
N ARG A 342 -24.40 17.04 -33.92
CA ARG A 342 -24.11 16.79 -32.50
C ARG A 342 -24.89 15.58 -31.99
N ALA A 343 -26.13 15.39 -32.43
CA ALA A 343 -26.94 14.23 -32.08
C ALA A 343 -26.32 12.91 -32.56
N LYS A 344 -25.65 12.88 -33.73
CA LYS A 344 -24.92 11.68 -34.21
C LYS A 344 -23.84 11.22 -33.23
N ASN A 345 -23.15 12.16 -32.59
CA ASN A 345 -22.12 11.86 -31.58
C ASN A 345 -22.72 11.37 -30.25
N CYS A 346 -24.01 11.59 -30.05
CA CYS A 346 -24.71 11.25 -28.82
C CYS A 346 -25.40 9.88 -28.84
N MET A 347 -25.28 9.14 -29.94
CA MET A 347 -25.93 7.85 -30.15
C MET A 347 -25.23 6.71 -29.42
N THR A 348 -26.01 5.71 -29.03
CA THR A 348 -25.51 4.44 -28.51
C THR A 348 -25.56 3.38 -29.59
N VAL A 349 -24.67 2.39 -29.50
CA VAL A 349 -24.62 1.24 -30.42
C VAL A 349 -25.10 0.02 -29.66
N ARG A 350 -26.02 -0.75 -30.24
CA ARG A 350 -26.51 -2.01 -29.68
C ARG A 350 -26.52 -3.12 -30.72
N VAL A 351 -26.13 -4.32 -30.27
CA VAL A 351 -26.15 -5.53 -31.08
C VAL A 351 -27.35 -6.37 -30.66
N ILE A 352 -28.27 -6.62 -31.59
CA ILE A 352 -29.49 -7.41 -31.38
C ILE A 352 -29.38 -8.69 -32.22
N PRO A 353 -29.34 -9.88 -31.61
CA PRO A 353 -29.43 -11.12 -32.36
C PRO A 353 -30.83 -11.24 -32.99
N VAL A 354 -30.89 -11.62 -34.26
CA VAL A 354 -32.15 -11.78 -35.02
C VAL A 354 -32.27 -13.16 -35.65
N ASP A 355 -31.50 -14.12 -35.15
CA ASP A 355 -31.40 -15.49 -35.69
C ASP A 355 -32.76 -16.20 -35.75
N ASP A 356 -33.61 -15.96 -34.76
CA ASP A 356 -34.98 -16.49 -34.66
C ASP A 356 -35.96 -15.85 -35.66
N LEU A 357 -35.82 -14.54 -35.92
CA LEU A 357 -36.68 -13.81 -36.85
C LEU A 357 -36.38 -14.12 -38.33
N LEU A 358 -35.14 -14.50 -38.63
CA LEU A 358 -34.70 -14.79 -40.01
C LEU A 358 -35.03 -16.21 -40.46
N ALA A 359 -35.40 -17.11 -39.54
CA ALA A 359 -35.67 -18.52 -39.83
C ALA A 359 -36.95 -18.75 -40.65
N PHE A 360 -37.88 -17.79 -40.70
CA PHE A 360 -39.14 -17.91 -41.44
C PHE A 360 -39.05 -17.54 -42.93
N GLY A 361 -37.85 -17.17 -43.42
CA GLY A 361 -37.63 -16.79 -44.83
C GLY A 361 -37.03 -17.88 -45.72
N ASN A 362 -36.62 -19.02 -45.16
CA ASN A 362 -36.08 -20.12 -45.98
C ASN A 362 -37.24 -21.00 -46.47
N PRO A 363 -37.40 -21.21 -47.79
CA PRO A 363 -38.41 -22.12 -48.28
C PRO A 363 -38.15 -23.51 -47.70
N LEU A 364 -39.21 -24.14 -47.19
CA LEU A 364 -39.24 -25.55 -46.80
C LEU A 364 -38.45 -26.39 -47.82
N PRO A 365 -37.60 -27.34 -47.39
CA PRO A 365 -36.88 -28.20 -48.30
C PRO A 365 -37.90 -29.02 -49.11
N GLY A 366 -38.08 -28.65 -50.39
CA GLY A 366 -39.08 -29.25 -51.29
C GLY A 366 -40.03 -28.27 -51.98
N SER A 367 -40.07 -26.99 -51.57
CA SER A 367 -40.85 -25.98 -52.31
C SER A 367 -39.98 -25.35 -53.41
N SER A 368 -40.11 -25.84 -54.65
CA SER A 368 -39.60 -25.17 -55.85
C SER A 368 -40.47 -23.97 -56.25
N GLY A 369 -40.89 -23.17 -55.27
CA GLY A 369 -41.61 -21.92 -55.47
C GLY A 369 -40.64 -20.76 -55.27
N ASN A 370 -40.37 -20.01 -56.34
CA ASN A 370 -39.61 -18.76 -56.35
C ASN A 370 -39.89 -17.85 -55.14
N ALA A 371 -39.10 -17.97 -54.07
CA ALA A 371 -39.06 -16.99 -52.98
C ALA A 371 -38.14 -15.80 -53.30
N ASN A 372 -37.61 -15.74 -54.53
CA ASN A 372 -36.76 -14.65 -55.01
C ASN A 372 -37.50 -13.63 -55.87
N ALA A 373 -38.84 -13.58 -55.83
CA ALA A 373 -39.63 -12.65 -56.66
C ALA A 373 -39.47 -11.16 -56.27
N SER A 374 -38.67 -10.83 -55.26
CA SER A 374 -38.38 -9.44 -54.84
C SER A 374 -36.90 -9.09 -54.70
N GLY A 375 -35.97 -10.02 -54.94
CA GLY A 375 -34.52 -9.75 -54.86
C GLY A 375 -33.93 -9.29 -53.52
N LYS A 376 -34.76 -9.11 -52.47
CA LYS A 376 -34.34 -8.68 -51.12
C LYS A 376 -34.18 -9.88 -50.20
N SER A 377 -33.07 -9.96 -49.47
CA SER A 377 -32.90 -10.95 -48.40
C SER A 377 -33.92 -10.69 -47.27
N GLY A 378 -34.36 -11.72 -46.54
CA GLY A 378 -35.31 -11.55 -45.43
C GLY A 378 -34.84 -10.57 -44.35
N VAL A 379 -33.51 -10.39 -44.24
CA VAL A 379 -32.86 -9.37 -43.42
C VAL A 379 -33.15 -7.96 -43.92
N GLU A 380 -33.04 -7.72 -45.23
CA GLU A 380 -33.31 -6.40 -45.82
C GLU A 380 -34.77 -5.99 -45.61
N LEU A 381 -35.71 -6.93 -45.72
CA LEU A 381 -37.12 -6.68 -45.39
C LEU A 381 -37.30 -6.29 -43.93
N LEU A 382 -36.59 -6.95 -43.01
CA LEU A 382 -36.62 -6.62 -41.58
C LEU A 382 -36.02 -5.22 -41.32
N ILE A 383 -34.89 -4.90 -41.96
CA ILE A 383 -34.27 -3.57 -41.86
C ILE A 383 -35.23 -2.50 -42.38
N ASP A 384 -35.81 -2.70 -43.56
CA ASP A 384 -36.78 -1.78 -44.14
C ASP A 384 -38.00 -1.60 -43.22
N LEU A 385 -38.54 -2.70 -42.68
CA LEU A 385 -39.67 -2.64 -41.76
C LEU A 385 -39.35 -1.83 -40.49
N ILE A 386 -38.18 -2.06 -39.88
CA ILE A 386 -37.73 -1.30 -38.71
C ILE A 386 -37.60 0.18 -39.06
N GLN A 387 -36.96 0.49 -40.19
CA GLN A 387 -36.74 1.87 -40.61
C GLN A 387 -38.06 2.60 -40.96
N ASP A 388 -39.06 1.88 -41.47
CA ASP A 388 -40.31 2.47 -41.94
C ASP A 388 -41.39 2.54 -40.84
N GLN A 389 -41.33 1.67 -39.83
CA GLN A 389 -42.34 1.59 -38.77
C GLN A 389 -41.88 2.20 -37.45
N ILE A 390 -40.59 2.11 -37.13
CA ILE A 390 -40.05 2.58 -35.85
C ILE A 390 -39.37 3.92 -36.07
N GLU A 391 -40.03 5.01 -35.73
CA GLU A 391 -39.48 6.36 -35.80
C GLU A 391 -38.75 6.68 -37.13
N PRO A 392 -39.47 6.80 -38.25
CA PRO A 392 -38.88 6.90 -39.59
C PRO A 392 -37.83 8.00 -39.72
N LEU A 393 -38.12 9.23 -39.24
CA LEU A 393 -37.19 10.37 -39.34
C LEU A 393 -35.93 10.23 -38.47
N SER A 394 -35.82 9.18 -37.65
CA SER A 394 -34.59 8.91 -36.89
C SER A 394 -33.52 8.19 -37.72
N TRP A 395 -33.89 7.56 -38.84
CA TRP A 395 -32.99 6.74 -39.66
C TRP A 395 -32.38 7.49 -40.83
N GLN A 396 -31.17 7.10 -41.22
CA GLN A 396 -30.46 7.62 -42.40
C GLN A 396 -31.30 7.57 -43.69
N LYS A 397 -32.19 6.58 -43.83
CA LYS A 397 -33.15 6.47 -44.95
C LYS A 397 -34.02 7.73 -45.12
N TYR A 398 -34.31 8.44 -44.03
CA TYR A 398 -35.15 9.64 -43.99
C TYR A 398 -34.37 10.87 -43.50
N ASN A 399 -33.08 10.99 -43.82
CA ASN A 399 -32.18 12.05 -43.36
C ASN A 399 -31.99 12.13 -41.83
N GLY A 400 -32.35 11.05 -41.13
CA GLY A 400 -32.09 10.92 -39.70
C GLY A 400 -30.65 10.55 -39.38
N PRO A 401 -30.20 10.77 -38.15
CA PRO A 401 -28.82 10.50 -37.75
C PRO A 401 -28.51 9.00 -37.49
N GLY A 402 -29.52 8.14 -37.37
CA GLY A 402 -29.39 6.74 -36.94
C GLY A 402 -29.12 5.75 -38.09
N SER A 403 -28.34 4.71 -37.80
CA SER A 403 -27.99 3.66 -38.77
C SER A 403 -28.29 2.26 -38.25
N ILE A 404 -28.54 1.34 -39.18
CA ILE A 404 -28.76 -0.09 -38.92
C ILE A 404 -27.97 -0.89 -39.94
N THR A 405 -27.27 -1.92 -39.48
CA THR A 405 -26.41 -2.76 -40.32
C THR A 405 -26.53 -4.20 -39.87
N TYR A 406 -26.57 -5.13 -40.83
CA TYR A 406 -26.61 -6.56 -40.52
C TYR A 406 -25.21 -7.16 -40.55
N TYR A 407 -24.87 -7.90 -39.50
CA TYR A 407 -23.64 -8.68 -39.42
C TYR A 407 -23.96 -10.17 -39.63
N ALA A 408 -23.78 -10.63 -40.87
CA ALA A 408 -24.16 -11.97 -41.29
C ALA A 408 -23.53 -13.13 -40.50
N PRO A 409 -22.23 -13.10 -40.10
CA PRO A 409 -21.60 -14.23 -39.42
C PRO A 409 -22.23 -14.60 -38.07
N GLN A 410 -22.79 -13.62 -37.35
CA GLN A 410 -23.49 -13.85 -36.08
C GLN A 410 -24.99 -13.64 -36.19
N ARG A 411 -25.52 -13.39 -37.39
CA ARG A 411 -26.94 -13.12 -37.66
C ARG A 411 -27.51 -12.06 -36.71
N THR A 412 -26.79 -10.95 -36.57
CA THR A 412 -27.13 -9.87 -35.64
C THR A 412 -27.33 -8.54 -36.36
N LEU A 413 -28.27 -7.73 -35.88
CA LEU A 413 -28.43 -6.34 -36.26
C LEU A 413 -27.59 -5.45 -35.33
N ILE A 414 -26.74 -4.63 -35.92
CA ILE A 414 -26.01 -3.57 -35.23
C ILE A 414 -26.77 -2.29 -35.49
N ILE A 415 -27.35 -1.73 -34.43
CA ILE A 415 -28.17 -0.53 -34.46
C ILE A 415 -27.43 0.59 -33.74
N ARG A 416 -27.24 1.72 -34.41
CA ARG A 416 -26.75 2.96 -33.84
C ARG A 416 -27.87 4.00 -33.90
N ASN A 417 -28.44 4.34 -32.76
CA ASN A 417 -29.50 5.35 -32.68
C ASN A 417 -29.57 5.93 -31.24
N SER A 418 -30.53 6.81 -30.97
CA SER A 418 -30.81 7.23 -29.59
C SER A 418 -31.29 6.03 -28.75
N ALA A 419 -31.01 6.08 -27.44
CA ALA A 419 -31.38 4.99 -26.53
C ALA A 419 -32.88 4.66 -26.58
N GLU A 420 -33.71 5.67 -26.81
CA GLU A 420 -35.16 5.54 -26.96
C GLU A 420 -35.56 4.72 -28.18
N VAL A 421 -34.98 5.03 -29.34
CA VAL A 421 -35.32 4.31 -30.59
C VAL A 421 -34.85 2.87 -30.49
N ILE A 422 -33.65 2.65 -29.95
CA ILE A 422 -33.14 1.29 -29.69
C ILE A 422 -34.07 0.51 -28.74
N ASN A 423 -34.67 1.18 -27.74
CA ASN A 423 -35.66 0.57 -26.85
C ASN A 423 -36.92 0.14 -27.60
N MET A 424 -37.39 0.96 -28.53
CA MET A 424 -38.56 0.64 -29.35
C MET A 424 -38.29 -0.58 -30.25
N VAL A 425 -37.08 -0.68 -30.81
CA VAL A 425 -36.69 -1.86 -31.62
C VAL A 425 -36.56 -3.12 -30.77
N GLY A 426 -35.97 -3.01 -29.57
CA GLY A 426 -35.80 -4.15 -28.66
C GLY A 426 -37.09 -4.68 -28.02
N GLY A 427 -38.18 -3.93 -28.15
CA GLY A 427 -39.51 -4.28 -27.64
C GLY A 427 -39.72 -3.98 -26.16
N ARG A 428 -40.80 -3.24 -25.86
CA ARG A 428 -41.48 -3.28 -24.56
C ARG A 428 -42.07 -4.68 -24.40
N SER A 429 -41.42 -5.56 -23.64
CA SER A 429 -42.12 -6.73 -23.09
C SER A 429 -43.25 -6.19 -22.21
N ARG A 430 -44.50 -6.33 -22.66
CA ARG A 430 -45.64 -6.31 -21.73
C ARG A 430 -45.53 -7.49 -20.77
#